data_AF-A0A433H4R5-F1
#
_entry.id   AF-A0A433H4R5-F1
#
_cell.length_a   1.000
_cell.length_b   1.000
_cell.length_c   1.000
_cell.angle_alpha   90.00
_cell.angle_beta   90.00
_cell.angle_gamma   90.00
#
_symmetry.space_group_name_H-M   'P 1'
#
loop_
_entity.id
_entity.type
_entity.pdbx_description
1 polymer ?
#
loop_
_entity_poly.entity_id
_entity_poly.type
_entity_poly.pdbx_seq_one_letter_code
_entity_poly.pdbx_strand_id
1 'polypeptide(L)'
;MKADSDVHTIDSSDSPRPLVDGRRSSAWLRISTWLGIPMSVLGAAWITAGRALFGAGGSLMVTFLVSVGPLFLVVMLVATWRIRRDASRYEARATSGTVASLQVITWVLAAIFGFLIPDRLDGRTVSALSQTFGADLVGLSAGFGNTFGILTFVAAFATLIVAFAQDRFSANKSNGRPATEDELLDSLNYNDGEY
;
A
#
# COMPACT_ATOMS: atom_id res chain seq x y z
N MET A 1 41.70 34.47 -40.80
CA MET A 1 40.25 34.26 -40.66
C MET A 1 40.00 32.79 -40.35
N LYS A 2 39.96 32.42 -39.07
CA LYS A 2 39.31 31.21 -38.55
C LYS A 2 39.21 31.39 -37.04
N ALA A 3 38.03 31.79 -36.57
CA ALA A 3 37.67 31.73 -35.17
C ALA A 3 37.07 30.34 -34.97
N ASP A 4 37.79 29.47 -34.27
CA ASP A 4 37.22 28.25 -33.70
C ASP A 4 36.36 28.69 -32.52
N SER A 5 35.05 28.70 -32.73
CA SER A 5 34.07 28.75 -31.66
C SER A 5 33.85 27.31 -31.20
N ASP A 6 34.51 26.95 -30.10
CA ASP A 6 34.19 25.77 -29.30
C ASP A 6 32.76 25.91 -28.79
N VAL A 7 31.82 25.34 -29.53
CA VAL A 7 30.46 25.10 -29.08
C VAL A 7 30.55 23.98 -28.06
N HIS A 8 30.68 24.35 -26.79
CA HIS A 8 30.34 23.47 -25.68
C HIS A 8 28.87 23.10 -25.82
N THR A 9 28.60 21.92 -26.40
CA THR A 9 27.32 21.23 -26.30
C THR A 9 27.11 20.94 -24.82
N ILE A 10 26.40 21.84 -24.13
CA ILE A 10 25.86 21.56 -22.81
C ILE A 10 24.89 20.41 -23.02
N ASP A 11 25.29 19.22 -22.58
CA ASP A 11 24.43 18.06 -22.46
C ASP A 11 23.28 18.43 -21.52
N SER A 12 22.14 18.78 -22.10
CA SER A 12 20.93 19.22 -21.39
C SER A 12 20.23 18.08 -20.64
N SER A 13 20.81 16.88 -20.63
CA SER A 13 20.26 15.70 -19.97
C SER A 13 20.29 15.74 -18.44
N ASP A 14 21.01 16.69 -17.83
CA ASP A 14 21.16 16.80 -16.37
C ASP A 14 20.33 17.93 -15.73
N SER A 15 19.39 18.51 -16.48
CA SER A 15 18.40 19.43 -15.91
C SER A 15 17.51 18.64 -14.94
N PRO A 16 17.46 18.97 -13.63
CA PRO A 16 16.55 18.30 -12.71
C PRO A 16 15.13 18.37 -13.27
N ARG A 17 14.47 17.21 -13.41
CA ARG A 17 13.10 17.19 -13.91
C ARG A 17 12.25 18.15 -13.05
N PRO A 18 11.53 19.10 -13.66
CA PRO A 18 10.73 20.04 -12.90
C PRO A 18 9.73 19.26 -12.04
N LEU A 19 9.67 19.60 -10.76
CA LEU A 19 8.70 19.01 -9.84
C LEU A 19 7.29 19.43 -10.26
N VAL A 20 6.34 18.51 -10.12
CA VAL A 20 4.96 18.77 -10.50
C VAL A 20 4.22 19.44 -9.34
N ASP A 21 3.58 20.58 -9.62
CA ASP A 21 2.69 21.26 -8.68
C ASP A 21 1.29 20.64 -8.62
N GLY A 22 0.59 20.89 -7.51
CA GLY A 22 -0.84 20.61 -7.36
C GLY A 22 -1.23 19.45 -6.42
N ARG A 23 -0.28 18.81 -5.72
CA ARG A 23 -0.62 17.81 -4.69
C ARG A 23 -0.75 18.47 -3.31
N ARG A 24 -1.87 18.22 -2.61
CA ARG A 24 -2.13 18.73 -1.26
C ARG A 24 -1.01 18.32 -0.30
N SER A 25 -0.42 19.29 0.40
CA SER A 25 0.57 19.05 1.45
C SER A 25 -0.13 18.91 2.79
N SER A 26 -0.28 17.68 3.29
CA SER A 26 -0.79 17.42 4.64
C SER A 26 0.17 16.52 5.40
N ALA A 27 0.34 16.80 6.69
CA ALA A 27 1.16 15.99 7.58
C ALA A 27 0.72 14.51 7.55
N TRP A 28 -0.58 14.26 7.50
CA TRP A 28 -1.16 12.93 7.39
C TRP A 28 -0.68 12.15 6.15
N LEU A 29 -0.70 12.79 4.98
CA LEU A 29 -0.31 12.17 3.71
C LEU A 29 1.20 11.85 3.67
N ARG A 30 2.01 12.72 4.27
CA ARG A 30 3.44 12.48 4.44
C ARG A 30 3.68 11.30 5.40
N ILE A 31 3.02 11.29 6.55
CA ILE A 31 3.14 10.22 7.54
C ILE A 31 2.74 8.87 6.95
N SER A 32 1.61 8.78 6.24
CA SER A 32 1.17 7.56 5.55
C SER A 32 2.24 7.04 4.57
N THR A 33 2.87 7.93 3.80
CA THR A 33 3.94 7.58 2.86
C THR A 33 5.18 6.99 3.57
N TRP A 34 5.52 7.53 4.74
CA TRP A 34 6.62 7.03 5.57
C TRP A 34 6.27 5.71 6.24
N LEU A 35 5.06 5.59 6.78
CA LEU A 35 4.56 4.39 7.47
C LEU A 35 4.33 3.19 6.55
N GLY A 36 4.24 3.39 5.23
CA GLY A 36 3.99 2.28 4.29
C GLY A 36 4.95 1.09 4.44
N ILE A 37 6.26 1.32 4.55
CA ILE A 37 7.24 0.23 4.71
C ILE A 37 7.11 -0.47 6.06
N PRO A 38 7.19 0.24 7.21
CA PRO A 38 7.08 -0.45 8.50
C PRO A 38 5.74 -1.16 8.67
N MET A 39 4.63 -0.59 8.18
CA MET A 39 3.31 -1.23 8.25
C MET A 39 3.19 -2.44 7.32
N SER A 40 3.89 -2.46 6.18
CA SER A 40 3.94 -3.65 5.31
C SER A 40 4.62 -4.83 6.02
N VAL A 41 5.76 -4.56 6.67
CA VAL A 41 6.52 -5.56 7.42
C VAL A 41 5.73 -6.02 8.66
N LEU A 42 5.21 -5.05 9.43
CA LEU A 42 4.41 -5.33 10.62
C LEU A 42 3.14 -6.11 10.27
N GLY A 43 2.42 -5.71 9.23
CA GLY A 43 1.22 -6.40 8.77
C GLY A 43 1.49 -7.83 8.31
N ALA A 44 2.58 -8.06 7.55
CA ALA A 44 2.99 -9.40 7.13
C ALA A 44 3.35 -10.29 8.33
N ALA A 45 4.13 -9.75 9.28
CA ALA A 45 4.48 -10.45 10.52
C ALA A 45 3.22 -10.75 11.36
N TRP A 46 2.30 -9.79 11.47
CA TRP A 46 1.05 -9.93 12.20
C TRP A 46 0.12 -11.00 11.61
N ILE A 47 -0.10 -11.00 10.29
CA ILE A 47 -0.91 -12.03 9.62
C ILE A 47 -0.29 -13.43 9.81
N THR A 48 1.04 -13.50 9.83
CA THR A 48 1.77 -14.76 9.95
C THR A 48 1.77 -15.31 11.38
N ALA A 49 2.04 -14.46 12.37
CA ALA A 49 2.37 -14.88 13.73
C ALA A 49 1.64 -14.08 14.83
N GLY A 50 0.83 -13.08 14.51
CA GLY A 50 0.14 -12.23 15.50
C GLY A 50 -0.71 -13.04 16.48
N ARG A 51 -1.38 -14.09 15.97
CA ARG A 51 -2.16 -15.02 16.79
C ARG A 51 -1.35 -15.78 17.85
N ALA A 52 -0.04 -15.98 17.63
CA ALA A 52 0.84 -16.65 18.59
C ALA A 52 1.02 -15.85 19.88
N LEU A 53 0.92 -14.51 19.80
CA LEU A 53 1.00 -13.62 20.97
C LEU A 53 -0.15 -13.84 21.97
N PHE A 54 -1.25 -14.45 21.52
CA PHE A 54 -2.42 -14.78 22.34
C PHE A 54 -2.50 -16.28 22.68
N GLY A 55 -1.43 -17.03 22.46
CA GLY A 55 -1.41 -18.48 22.71
C GLY A 55 -2.21 -19.30 21.68
N ALA A 56 -2.49 -18.74 20.50
CA ALA A 56 -3.14 -19.43 19.38
C ALA A 56 -2.16 -19.77 18.25
N GLY A 57 -0.87 -19.92 18.56
CA GLY A 57 0.14 -20.29 17.57
C GLY A 57 0.14 -21.79 17.32
N GLY A 58 -0.15 -22.21 16.09
CA GLY A 58 -0.25 -23.61 15.72
C GLY A 58 0.44 -23.93 14.39
N SER A 59 0.11 -25.10 13.85
CA SER A 59 0.75 -25.63 12.64
C SER A 59 0.59 -24.75 11.39
N LEU A 60 -0.46 -23.92 11.30
CA LEU A 60 -0.73 -23.08 10.13
C LEU A 60 0.22 -21.87 10.06
N MET A 61 0.96 -21.54 11.12
CA MET A 61 1.98 -20.49 11.08
C MET A 61 3.03 -20.75 9.99
N VAL A 62 3.49 -22.01 9.84
CA VAL A 62 4.50 -22.37 8.82
C VAL A 62 3.95 -22.17 7.42
N THR A 63 2.70 -22.57 7.18
CA THR A 63 2.03 -22.34 5.89
C THR A 63 1.94 -20.84 5.60
N PHE A 64 1.51 -20.04 6.56
CA PHE A 64 1.39 -18.58 6.38
C PHE A 64 2.75 -17.92 6.17
N LEU A 65 3.80 -18.39 6.85
CA LEU A 65 5.15 -17.87 6.72
C LEU A 65 5.73 -18.05 5.31
N VAL A 66 5.36 -19.12 4.62
CA VAL A 66 5.87 -19.43 3.26
C VAL A 66 4.94 -18.90 2.16
N SER A 67 3.66 -18.63 2.45
CA SER A 67 2.66 -18.23 1.45
C SER A 67 2.03 -16.86 1.68
N VAL A 68 1.07 -16.76 2.59
CA VAL A 68 0.20 -15.59 2.81
C VAL A 68 1.00 -14.37 3.27
N GLY A 69 1.91 -14.55 4.23
CA GLY A 69 2.77 -13.49 4.76
C GLY A 69 3.67 -12.87 3.68
N PRO A 70 4.48 -13.67 2.97
CA PRO A 70 5.30 -13.20 1.86
C PRO A 70 4.49 -12.54 0.75
N LEU A 71 3.33 -13.10 0.39
CA LEU A 71 2.45 -12.52 -0.63
C LEU A 71 1.99 -11.13 -0.23
N PHE A 72 1.44 -10.97 0.98
CA PHE A 72 1.01 -9.68 1.51
C PHE A 72 2.18 -8.68 1.58
N LEU A 73 3.35 -9.14 2.07
CA LEU A 73 4.55 -8.33 2.17
C LEU A 73 4.99 -7.79 0.81
N VAL A 74 5.10 -8.65 -0.20
CA VAL A 74 5.51 -8.26 -1.55
C VAL A 74 4.53 -7.27 -2.15
N VAL A 75 3.22 -7.55 -2.09
CA VAL A 75 2.18 -6.66 -2.63
C VAL A 75 2.26 -5.27 -1.99
N MET A 76 2.33 -5.21 -0.66
CA MET A 76 2.34 -3.93 0.07
C MET A 76 3.67 -3.17 -0.05
N LEU A 77 4.80 -3.88 -0.14
CA LEU A 77 6.10 -3.26 -0.40
C LEU A 77 6.15 -2.66 -1.81
N VAL A 78 5.68 -3.39 -2.84
CA VAL A 78 5.62 -2.86 -4.20
C VAL A 78 4.68 -1.67 -4.26
N ALA A 79 3.50 -1.74 -3.62
CA ALA A 79 2.57 -0.61 -3.54
C ALA A 79 3.23 0.61 -2.89
N THR A 80 3.87 0.43 -1.73
CA THR A 80 4.55 1.50 -1.00
C THR A 80 5.71 2.09 -1.80
N TRP A 81 6.49 1.24 -2.48
CA TRP A 81 7.57 1.70 -3.34
C TRP A 81 7.06 2.58 -4.47
N ARG A 82 5.95 2.18 -5.12
CA ARG A 82 5.28 2.99 -6.14
C ARG A 82 4.77 4.32 -5.60
N ILE A 83 4.18 4.31 -4.41
CA ILE A 83 3.68 5.52 -3.74
C ILE A 83 4.81 6.48 -3.42
N ARG A 84 5.95 5.98 -2.92
CA ARG A 84 7.12 6.82 -2.62
C ARG A 84 7.75 7.38 -3.89
N ARG A 85 7.86 6.55 -4.94
CA ARG A 85 8.33 6.98 -6.26
C ARG A 85 7.44 8.07 -6.82
N ASP A 86 6.13 7.88 -6.76
CA ASP A 86 5.14 8.87 -7.16
C ASP A 86 5.27 10.17 -6.36
N ALA A 87 5.25 10.09 -5.02
CA ALA A 87 5.40 11.23 -4.13
C ALA A 87 6.68 12.03 -4.41
N SER A 88 7.79 11.38 -4.80
CA SER A 88 9.06 12.05 -5.12
C SER A 88 9.02 12.97 -6.34
N ARG A 89 8.00 12.84 -7.21
CA ARG A 89 7.80 13.72 -8.39
C ARG A 89 7.10 15.03 -8.07
N TYR A 90 6.55 15.17 -6.86
CA TYR A 90 5.79 16.34 -6.42
C TYR A 90 6.55 17.13 -5.37
N GLU A 91 6.41 18.47 -5.37
CA GLU A 91 7.04 19.33 -4.36
C GLU A 91 6.61 18.98 -2.93
N ALA A 92 5.32 18.65 -2.74
CA ALA A 92 4.77 18.29 -1.45
C ALA A 92 5.39 17.00 -0.86
N ARG A 93 6.03 16.15 -1.68
CA ARG A 93 6.55 14.83 -1.29
C ARG A 93 5.56 13.97 -0.50
N ALA A 94 4.29 14.05 -0.89
CA ALA A 94 3.18 13.38 -0.24
C ALA A 94 2.46 12.45 -1.23
N THR A 95 1.73 11.46 -0.70
CA THR A 95 0.81 10.62 -1.48
C THR A 95 -0.55 11.30 -1.69
N SER A 96 -1.41 10.72 -2.50
CA SER A 96 -2.81 11.13 -2.66
C SER A 96 -3.68 10.66 -1.48
N GLY A 97 -4.70 11.44 -1.12
CA GLY A 97 -5.66 11.08 -0.07
C GLY A 97 -6.33 9.72 -0.30
N THR A 98 -6.69 9.41 -1.55
CA THR A 98 -7.31 8.13 -1.91
C THR A 98 -6.43 6.95 -1.56
N VAL A 99 -5.14 7.02 -1.89
CA VAL A 99 -4.20 5.92 -1.63
C VAL A 99 -3.84 5.83 -0.15
N ALA A 100 -3.70 6.97 0.55
CA ALA A 100 -3.52 6.97 1.99
C ALA A 100 -4.70 6.28 2.70
N SER A 101 -5.94 6.60 2.31
CA SER A 101 -7.14 5.96 2.87
C SER A 101 -7.18 4.46 2.59
N LEU A 102 -6.88 4.03 1.36
CA LEU A 102 -6.81 2.61 1.01
C LEU A 102 -5.74 1.86 1.79
N GLN A 103 -4.58 2.46 2.01
CA GLN A 103 -3.53 1.89 2.86
C GLN A 103 -4.03 1.67 4.29
N VAL A 104 -4.64 2.69 4.90
CA VAL A 104 -5.13 2.58 6.27
C VAL A 104 -6.23 1.52 6.39
N ILE A 105 -7.18 1.49 5.45
CA ILE A 105 -8.21 0.45 5.40
C ILE A 105 -7.55 -0.94 5.30
N THR A 106 -6.54 -1.10 4.44
CA THR A 106 -5.81 -2.36 4.29
C THR A 106 -5.11 -2.76 5.60
N TRP A 107 -4.50 -1.81 6.31
CA TRP A 107 -3.83 -2.08 7.59
C TRP A 107 -4.82 -2.50 8.69
N VAL A 108 -5.97 -1.83 8.77
CA VAL A 108 -7.04 -2.17 9.72
C VAL A 108 -7.60 -3.56 9.40
N LEU A 109 -7.86 -3.87 8.13
CA LEU A 109 -8.32 -5.19 7.70
C LEU A 109 -7.29 -6.28 8.01
N ALA A 110 -6.00 -6.02 7.75
CA ALA A 110 -4.91 -6.93 8.10
C ALA A 110 -4.82 -7.19 9.62
N ALA A 111 -5.02 -6.15 10.43
CA ALA A 111 -5.03 -6.25 11.88
C ALA A 111 -6.19 -7.15 12.37
N ILE A 112 -7.41 -6.89 11.88
CA ILE A 112 -8.59 -7.70 12.20
C ILE A 112 -8.41 -9.14 11.72
N PHE A 113 -7.94 -9.32 10.48
CA PHE A 113 -7.69 -10.64 9.91
C PHE A 113 -6.70 -11.43 10.75
N GLY A 114 -5.54 -10.86 11.10
CA GLY A 114 -4.54 -11.51 11.95
C GLY A 114 -5.07 -11.98 13.31
N PHE A 115 -6.07 -11.27 13.85
CA PHE A 115 -6.74 -11.63 15.10
C PHE A 115 -7.78 -12.75 14.93
N LEU A 116 -8.43 -12.82 13.77
CA LEU A 116 -9.50 -13.79 13.48
C LEU A 116 -9.00 -15.11 12.91
N ILE A 117 -7.77 -15.18 12.35
CA ILE A 117 -7.23 -16.41 11.74
C ILE A 117 -7.29 -17.57 12.73
N PRO A 118 -8.07 -18.63 12.44
CA PRO A 118 -8.02 -19.85 13.21
C PRO A 118 -6.74 -20.63 12.86
N ASP A 119 -6.10 -21.16 13.89
CA ASP A 119 -4.99 -22.10 13.83
C ASP A 119 -5.37 -23.44 14.44
N ARG A 120 -4.51 -24.45 14.26
CA ARG A 120 -4.64 -25.76 14.91
C ARG A 120 -3.50 -25.97 15.90
N LEU A 121 -3.86 -26.06 17.17
CA LEU A 121 -2.97 -26.37 18.29
C LEU A 121 -3.49 -27.66 18.97
N ASP A 122 -2.64 -28.69 19.05
CA ASP A 122 -2.96 -29.99 19.68
C ASP A 122 -4.29 -30.61 19.22
N GLY A 123 -4.60 -30.49 17.93
CA GLY A 123 -5.82 -31.04 17.31
C GLY A 123 -7.09 -30.21 17.52
N ARG A 124 -7.02 -29.06 18.21
CA ARG A 124 -8.12 -28.12 18.41
C ARG A 124 -7.97 -26.88 17.53
N THR A 125 -9.09 -26.38 17.00
CA THR A 125 -9.13 -25.10 16.27
C THR A 125 -9.16 -23.96 17.28
N VAL A 126 -8.15 -23.08 17.26
CA VAL A 126 -7.99 -21.95 18.18
C VAL A 126 -7.69 -20.69 17.38
N SER A 127 -8.26 -19.55 17.75
CA SER A 127 -7.90 -18.23 17.21
C SER A 127 -7.56 -17.28 18.36
N ALA A 128 -6.95 -16.12 18.07
CA ALA A 128 -6.72 -15.11 19.11
C ALA A 128 -8.05 -14.63 19.72
N LEU A 129 -9.10 -14.50 18.89
CA LEU A 129 -10.46 -14.22 19.36
C LEU A 129 -10.96 -15.28 20.35
N SER A 130 -10.86 -16.57 20.02
CA SER A 130 -11.38 -17.63 20.91
C SER A 130 -10.59 -17.74 22.21
N GLN A 131 -9.28 -17.50 22.17
CA GLN A 131 -8.43 -17.49 23.37
C GLN A 131 -8.70 -16.28 24.27
N THR A 132 -9.08 -15.14 23.69
CA THR A 132 -9.29 -13.89 24.45
C THR A 132 -10.73 -13.74 24.96
N PHE A 133 -11.72 -14.21 24.20
CA PHE A 133 -13.14 -13.97 24.47
C PHE A 133 -13.98 -15.23 24.71
N GLY A 134 -13.39 -16.43 24.59
CA GLY A 134 -14.04 -17.71 24.91
C GLY A 134 -14.18 -18.66 23.72
N ALA A 135 -14.21 -19.96 24.02
CA ALA A 135 -14.19 -21.05 23.04
C ALA A 135 -15.43 -21.09 22.12
N ASP A 136 -16.55 -20.50 22.53
CA ASP A 136 -17.80 -20.50 21.76
C ASP A 136 -17.71 -19.63 20.48
N LEU A 137 -16.68 -18.78 20.37
CA LEU A 137 -16.47 -17.88 19.23
C LEU A 137 -15.61 -18.48 18.11
N VAL A 138 -15.19 -19.76 18.23
CA VAL A 138 -14.38 -20.42 17.19
C VAL A 138 -15.11 -20.45 15.84
N GLY A 139 -16.42 -20.74 15.83
CA GLY A 139 -17.23 -20.73 14.61
C GLY A 139 -17.35 -19.33 13.97
N LEU A 140 -17.46 -18.29 14.81
CA LEU A 140 -17.46 -16.89 14.39
C LEU A 140 -16.11 -16.53 13.74
N SER A 141 -15.01 -16.91 14.38
CA SER A 141 -13.65 -16.65 13.87
C SER A 141 -13.37 -17.38 12.54
N ALA A 142 -13.90 -18.59 12.35
CA ALA A 142 -13.73 -19.34 11.10
C ALA A 142 -14.48 -18.68 9.93
N GLY A 143 -15.72 -18.24 10.15
CA GLY A 143 -16.52 -17.55 9.13
C GLY A 143 -15.94 -16.20 8.75
N PHE A 144 -15.68 -15.35 9.73
CA PHE A 144 -15.15 -14.00 9.48
C PHE A 144 -13.67 -14.02 9.07
N GLY A 145 -12.88 -14.99 9.51
CA GLY A 145 -11.47 -15.10 9.14
C GLY A 145 -11.27 -15.16 7.62
N ASN A 146 -12.07 -15.97 6.91
CA ASN A 146 -12.01 -16.05 5.45
C ASN A 146 -12.46 -14.74 4.80
N THR A 147 -13.58 -14.17 5.24
CA THR A 147 -14.10 -12.90 4.72
C THR A 147 -13.11 -11.76 4.87
N PHE A 148 -12.55 -11.57 6.08
CA PHE A 148 -11.54 -10.54 6.31
C PHE A 148 -10.23 -10.84 5.60
N GLY A 149 -9.87 -12.11 5.40
CA GLY A 149 -8.73 -12.49 4.56
C GLY A 149 -8.92 -12.01 3.12
N ILE A 150 -10.06 -12.32 2.50
CA ILE A 150 -10.40 -11.88 1.15
C ILE A 150 -10.41 -10.34 1.07
N LEU A 151 -11.10 -9.68 2.00
CA LEU A 151 -11.17 -8.21 2.02
C LEU A 151 -9.79 -7.57 2.17
N THR A 152 -8.91 -8.14 3.01
CA THR A 152 -7.53 -7.66 3.20
C THR A 152 -6.75 -7.73 1.88
N PHE A 153 -6.82 -8.86 1.17
CA PHE A 153 -6.10 -9.01 -0.09
C PHE A 153 -6.72 -8.17 -1.22
N VAL A 154 -8.04 -8.06 -1.30
CA VAL A 154 -8.71 -7.16 -2.24
C VAL A 154 -8.28 -5.72 -2.00
N ALA A 155 -8.24 -5.26 -0.74
CA ALA A 155 -7.78 -3.93 -0.40
C ALA A 155 -6.28 -3.73 -0.70
N ALA A 156 -5.43 -4.73 -0.45
CA ALA A 156 -4.00 -4.69 -0.77
C ALA A 156 -3.77 -4.59 -2.29
N PHE A 157 -4.46 -5.40 -3.09
CA PHE A 157 -4.39 -5.32 -4.56
C PHE A 157 -4.98 -4.02 -5.10
N ALA A 158 -6.10 -3.55 -4.55
CA ALA A 158 -6.66 -2.24 -4.91
C ALA A 158 -5.67 -1.11 -4.62
N THR A 159 -5.02 -1.13 -3.46
CA THR A 159 -3.96 -0.18 -3.09
C THR A 159 -2.81 -0.23 -4.10
N LEU A 160 -2.37 -1.43 -4.48
CA LEU A 160 -1.33 -1.62 -5.49
C LEU A 160 -1.75 -1.04 -6.85
N ILE A 161 -2.94 -1.40 -7.34
CA ILE A 161 -3.46 -0.97 -8.64
C ILE A 161 -3.58 0.55 -8.69
N VAL A 162 -4.16 1.18 -7.66
CA VAL A 162 -4.30 2.64 -7.60
C VAL A 162 -2.92 3.31 -7.50
N ALA A 163 -1.97 2.75 -6.74
CA ALA A 163 -0.60 3.26 -6.70
C ALA A 163 0.09 3.19 -8.06
N PHE A 164 -0.14 2.13 -8.83
CA PHE A 164 0.36 1.98 -10.19
C PHE A 164 -0.28 2.99 -11.16
N ALA A 165 -1.60 3.17 -11.09
CA ALA A 165 -2.33 4.13 -11.91
C ALA A 165 -1.82 5.56 -11.66
N GLN A 166 -1.64 5.94 -10.40
CA GLN A 166 -1.11 7.26 -10.02
C GLN A 166 0.35 7.44 -10.47
N ASP A 167 1.24 6.48 -10.21
CA ASP A 167 2.63 6.54 -10.67
C ASP A 167 2.73 6.70 -12.20
N ARG A 168 1.84 6.04 -12.96
CA ARG A 168 1.78 6.15 -14.42
C ARG A 168 1.28 7.53 -14.86
N PHE A 169 0.16 7.99 -14.30
CA PHE A 169 -0.41 9.31 -14.58
C PHE A 169 0.61 10.42 -14.31
N SER A 170 1.23 10.39 -13.13
CA SER A 170 2.21 11.39 -12.71
C SER A 170 3.49 11.33 -13.54
N ALA A 171 3.92 10.14 -13.98
CA ALA A 171 5.02 10.01 -14.93
C ALA A 171 4.70 10.65 -16.29
N ASN A 172 3.49 10.41 -16.83
CA ASN A 172 3.05 11.03 -18.09
C ASN A 172 3.02 12.56 -17.98
N LYS A 173 2.42 13.08 -16.90
CA LYS A 173 2.37 14.52 -16.60
C LYS A 173 3.77 15.14 -16.51
N SER A 174 4.71 14.48 -15.82
CA SER A 174 6.10 14.96 -15.69
C SER A 174 6.89 14.93 -17.01
N ASN A 175 6.47 14.11 -17.98
CA ASN A 175 7.13 13.97 -19.28
C ASN A 175 6.48 14.83 -20.38
N GLY A 176 5.48 15.67 -20.04
CA GLY A 176 4.79 16.54 -21.00
C GLY A 176 4.00 15.79 -22.09
N ARG A 177 3.67 14.51 -21.87
CA ARG A 177 2.80 13.75 -22.78
C ARG A 177 1.36 14.22 -22.57
N PRO A 178 0.54 14.38 -23.64
CA PRO A 178 -0.86 14.73 -23.48
C PRO A 178 -1.55 13.69 -22.61
N ALA A 179 -2.35 14.17 -21.65
CA ALA A 179 -3.19 13.32 -20.84
C ALA A 179 -4.06 12.47 -21.78
N THR A 180 -4.13 11.16 -21.53
CA THR A 180 -5.09 10.29 -22.25
C THR A 180 -6.51 10.83 -22.00
N GLU A 181 -7.48 10.60 -22.88
CA GLU A 181 -8.86 11.11 -22.71
C GLU A 181 -9.43 10.82 -21.30
N ASP A 182 -9.21 9.60 -20.81
CA ASP A 182 -9.57 9.19 -19.44
C ASP A 182 -8.89 10.03 -18.35
N GLU A 183 -7.62 10.41 -18.57
CA GLU A 183 -6.83 11.24 -17.65
C GLU A 183 -7.32 12.70 -17.62
N LEU A 184 -7.84 13.19 -18.76
CA LEU A 184 -8.51 14.49 -18.85
C LEU A 184 -9.83 14.47 -18.08
N LEU A 185 -10.65 13.43 -18.26
CA LEU A 185 -11.93 13.26 -17.56
C LEU A 185 -11.74 13.15 -16.05
N ASP A 186 -10.74 12.39 -15.58
CA ASP A 186 -10.41 12.30 -14.15
C ASP A 186 -9.93 13.64 -13.56
N SER A 187 -9.21 14.45 -14.35
CA SER A 187 -8.74 15.77 -13.90
C SER A 187 -9.88 16.80 -13.78
N LEU A 188 -10.87 16.72 -14.67
CA LEU A 188 -12.08 17.54 -14.60
C LEU A 188 -12.92 17.13 -13.38
N ASN A 189 -13.10 15.84 -13.17
CA ASN A 189 -13.87 15.32 -12.04
C ASN A 189 -13.19 15.57 -10.67
N TYR A 190 -11.87 15.74 -10.63
CA TYR A 190 -11.13 16.11 -9.41
C TYR A 190 -11.29 17.59 -9.03
N ASN A 191 -11.58 18.46 -9.99
CA ASN A 191 -11.70 19.91 -9.77
C ASN A 191 -13.12 20.34 -9.38
N ASP A 192 -14.13 19.51 -9.66
CA ASP A 192 -15.54 19.78 -9.37
C ASP A 192 -15.97 19.35 -7.94
N GLY A 193 -15.03 18.79 -7.16
CA GLY A 193 -15.24 18.36 -5.78
C GLY A 193 -14.93 19.43 -4.73
N GLU A 194 -15.41 20.66 -4.92
CA GLU A 194 -15.53 21.63 -3.81
C GLU A 194 -16.56 21.10 -2.79
N TYR A 195 -16.06 20.57 -1.68
CA TYR A 195 -16.80 20.46 -0.41
C TYR A 195 -15.99 21.14 0.69
#